data_AF-A0AAJ0MKQ5-F1
#
_entry.id   AF-A0AAJ0MKQ5-F1
#
_cell.length_a   1.000
_cell.length_b   1.000
_cell.length_c   1.000
_cell.angle_alpha   90.00
_cell.angle_beta   90.00
_cell.angle_gamma   90.00
#
_symmetry.space_group_name_H-M   'P 1'
#
loop_
_entity.id
_entity.type
_entity.pdbx_description
1 polymer ?
#
loop_
_entity_poly.entity_id
_entity_poly.type
_entity_poly.pdbx_seq_one_letter_code
_entity_poly.pdbx_strand_id
1 'polypeptide(L)'
;DFDFAYTLAEPLRTQAINRFRLVIDHFQAREPRRHNNKNYNRPALIRYTFEYVSSKSQDRFLSAFFHRLRLGMAGDDINLDDDLRSRLFAFADDLMNNFFIPRK
;
A
#
# COMPACT_ATOMS: atom_id res chain seq x y z
N ASP A 1 -15.20 -6.76 21.68
CA ASP A 1 -14.08 -5.92 22.17
C ASP A 1 -13.11 -5.57 21.07
N PHE A 2 -13.50 -4.63 20.20
CA PHE A 2 -12.73 -4.21 19.03
C PHE A 2 -12.34 -2.74 19.18
N ASP A 3 -11.75 -2.39 20.32
CA ASP A 3 -11.44 -1.01 20.65
C ASP A 3 -10.07 -0.94 21.32
N PHE A 4 -9.22 -0.02 20.83
CA PHE A 4 -7.87 0.37 21.29
C PHE A 4 -6.57 -0.25 20.72
N ALA A 5 -6.57 -1.25 19.82
CA ALA A 5 -5.31 -1.93 19.42
C ALA A 5 -4.90 -1.81 17.92
N TYR A 6 -5.01 -0.63 17.30
CA TYR A 6 -4.50 -0.43 15.92
C TYR A 6 -3.45 0.68 15.80
N THR A 7 -3.05 1.31 16.90
CA THR A 7 -2.01 2.34 16.86
C THR A 7 -0.64 1.65 16.90
N LEU A 8 0.13 1.80 15.82
CA LEU A 8 1.50 1.31 15.79
C LEU A 8 2.36 2.15 16.75
N ALA A 9 3.30 1.51 17.46
CA ALA A 9 4.30 2.24 18.23
C ALA A 9 5.14 3.11 17.29
N GLU A 10 5.50 4.33 17.72
CA GLU A 10 6.20 5.30 16.84
C GLU A 10 7.40 4.72 16.08
N PRO A 11 8.34 3.97 16.71
CA PRO A 11 9.48 3.41 15.97
C PRO A 11 9.06 2.43 14.87
N LEU A 12 8.05 1.60 15.14
CA LEU A 12 7.51 0.65 14.17
C LEU A 12 6.75 1.39 13.06
N ARG A 13 5.97 2.42 13.40
CA ARG A 13 5.27 3.26 12.42
C ARG A 13 6.26 3.93 11.46
N THR A 14 7.32 4.54 11.98
CA THR A 14 8.34 5.19 11.14
C THR A 14 8.99 4.19 10.18
N GLN A 15 9.36 2.99 10.67
CA GLN A 15 9.94 1.95 9.81
C GLN A 15 8.95 1.47 8.74
N ALA A 16 7.69 1.23 9.12
CA ALA A 16 6.64 0.82 8.19
C ALA A 16 6.39 1.88 7.10
N ILE A 17 6.37 3.17 7.46
CA ILE A 17 6.23 4.27 6.49
C ILE A 17 7.42 4.31 5.52
N ASN A 18 8.64 4.19 6.03
CA ASN A 18 9.83 4.22 5.17
C ASN A 18 9.86 3.03 4.20
N ARG A 19 9.53 1.83 4.68
CA ARG A 19 9.41 0.62 3.86
C ARG A 19 8.28 0.73 2.84
N PHE A 20 7.13 1.26 3.24
CA PHE A 20 6.01 1.53 2.34
C PHE A 20 6.44 2.45 1.20
N ARG A 21 7.07 3.58 1.50
CA ARG A 21 7.57 4.53 0.50
C ARG A 21 8.57 3.88 -0.45
N LEU A 22 9.51 3.10 0.08
CA LEU A 22 10.50 2.37 -0.73
C LEU A 22 9.84 1.45 -1.76
N VAL A 23 8.84 0.67 -1.36
CA VAL A 23 8.09 -0.21 -2.28
C VAL A 23 7.34 0.61 -3.33
N ILE A 24 6.62 1.63 -2.91
CA ILE A 24 5.80 2.46 -3.79
C ILE A 24 6.65 3.21 -4.80
N ASP A 25 7.70 3.89 -4.37
CA ASP A 25 8.58 4.68 -5.23
C ASP A 25 9.27 3.80 -6.27
N HIS A 26 9.73 2.62 -5.87
CA HIS A 26 10.35 1.65 -6.76
C HIS A 26 9.43 1.24 -7.91
N PHE A 27 8.20 0.82 -7.59
CA PHE A 27 7.25 0.36 -8.62
C PHE A 27 6.62 1.52 -9.39
N GLN A 28 6.43 2.69 -8.78
CA GLN A 28 5.94 3.88 -9.47
C GLN A 28 6.94 4.38 -10.51
N ALA A 29 8.25 4.31 -10.25
CA ALA A 29 9.28 4.69 -11.22
C ALA A 29 9.31 3.76 -12.45
N ARG A 30 8.90 2.50 -12.28
CA ARG A 30 8.85 1.47 -13.33
C ARG A 30 7.53 1.47 -14.10
N GLU A 31 6.49 2.14 -13.58
CA GLU A 31 5.22 2.27 -14.27
C GLU A 31 5.34 3.23 -15.47
N PRO A 32 5.00 2.78 -16.68
CA PRO A 32 5.08 3.64 -17.85
C PRO A 32 4.13 4.83 -17.70
N ARG A 33 4.67 6.04 -17.85
CA ARG A 33 3.90 7.30 -17.69
C ARG A 33 2.70 7.42 -18.62
N ARG A 34 2.61 6.58 -19.65
CA ARG A 34 1.51 6.49 -20.60
C ARG A 34 1.31 5.03 -21.02
N HIS A 35 0.25 4.39 -20.51
CA HIS A 35 -0.28 3.19 -21.14
C HIS A 35 -1.75 3.39 -21.49
N ASN A 36 -2.00 3.49 -22.80
CA ASN A 36 -3.25 3.16 -23.50
C ASN A 36 -4.51 3.11 -22.62
N ASN A 37 -5.09 4.29 -22.37
CA ASN A 37 -6.52 4.61 -22.20
C ASN A 37 -7.48 3.70 -21.41
N LYS A 38 -7.03 2.72 -20.60
CA LYS A 38 -7.99 1.88 -19.83
C LYS A 38 -7.62 1.55 -18.38
N ASN A 39 -6.37 1.76 -17.95
CA ASN A 39 -5.94 1.39 -16.59
C ASN A 39 -5.44 2.61 -15.80
N TYR A 40 -5.75 2.65 -14.51
CA TYR A 40 -5.24 3.66 -13.58
C TYR A 40 -3.83 3.29 -13.09
N ASN A 41 -3.08 4.28 -12.58
CA ASN A 41 -1.77 4.05 -11.98
C ASN A 41 -1.93 3.41 -10.59
N ARG A 42 -1.59 2.13 -10.48
CA ARG A 42 -1.78 1.32 -9.26
C ARG A 42 -0.90 1.76 -8.09
N PRO A 43 0.43 1.92 -8.22
CA PRO A 43 1.25 2.50 -7.16
C PRO A 43 0.75 3.87 -6.68
N ALA A 44 0.34 4.74 -7.61
CA ALA A 44 -0.18 6.05 -7.27
C ALA A 44 -1.52 5.96 -6.49
N LEU A 45 -2.44 5.07 -6.88
CA LEU A 45 -3.67 4.83 -6.12
C LEU A 45 -3.36 4.45 -4.67
N ILE A 46 -2.45 3.49 -4.47
CA ILE A 46 -2.06 3.02 -3.13
C ILE A 46 -1.44 4.17 -2.34
N ARG A 47 -0.52 4.92 -2.95
CA ARG A 47 0.11 6.10 -2.34
C ARG A 47 -0.92 7.13 -1.89
N TYR A 48 -1.82 7.52 -2.78
CA TYR A 48 -2.84 8.53 -2.46
C TYR A 48 -3.84 8.03 -1.42
N THR A 49 -4.20 6.74 -1.46
CA THR A 49 -5.04 6.17 -0.41
C THR A 49 -4.37 6.31 0.96
N PHE A 50 -3.07 6.02 1.08
CA PHE A 50 -2.34 6.21 2.32
C PHE A 50 -2.20 7.69 2.74
N GLU A 51 -1.93 8.59 1.80
CA GLU A 51 -1.71 10.02 2.08
C GLU A 51 -2.99 10.74 2.50
N TYR A 52 -4.16 10.34 1.97
CA TYR A 52 -5.43 11.03 2.18
C TYR A 52 -6.37 10.37 3.21
N VAL A 53 -6.05 9.17 3.72
CA VAL A 53 -6.78 8.63 4.87
C VAL A 53 -6.42 9.40 6.16
N SER A 54 -7.32 9.40 7.13
CA SER A 54 -7.05 10.00 8.44
C SER A 54 -5.80 9.40 9.09
N SER A 55 -5.10 10.16 9.94
CA SER A 55 -3.94 9.65 10.69
C SER A 55 -4.26 8.36 11.48
N LYS A 56 -5.46 8.27 12.06
CA LYS A 56 -5.96 7.06 12.74
C LYS A 56 -6.09 5.85 11.80
N SER A 57 -6.39 6.10 10.54
CA SER A 57 -6.56 5.06 9.51
C SER A 57 -5.25 4.65 8.85
N GLN A 58 -4.20 5.47 8.95
CA GLN A 58 -2.88 5.16 8.36
C GLN A 58 -2.27 3.88 8.93
N ASP A 59 -2.34 3.68 10.25
CA ASP A 59 -1.79 2.48 10.88
C ASP A 59 -2.52 1.20 10.44
N ARG A 60 -3.84 1.29 10.25
CA ARG A 60 -4.65 0.19 9.68
C ARG A 60 -4.29 -0.07 8.23
N PHE A 61 -4.12 1.00 7.45
CA PHE A 61 -3.70 0.88 6.06
C PHE A 61 -2.34 0.20 5.93
N LEU A 62 -1.35 0.63 6.73
CA LEU A 62 -0.02 0.01 6.75
C LEU A 62 -0.13 -1.48 7.11
N SER A 63 -0.86 -1.81 8.17
CA SER A 63 -1.06 -3.20 8.58
C SER A 63 -1.67 -4.05 7.46
N ALA A 64 -2.70 -3.56 6.76
CA ALA A 64 -3.32 -4.25 5.64
C ALA A 64 -2.38 -4.37 4.43
N PHE A 65 -1.65 -3.31 4.10
CA PHE A 65 -0.67 -3.28 3.02
C PHE A 65 0.42 -4.35 3.23
N PHE A 66 1.08 -4.33 4.38
CA PHE A 66 2.16 -5.27 4.69
C PHE A 66 1.64 -6.72 4.77
N HIS A 67 0.45 -6.92 5.34
CA HIS A 67 -0.19 -8.24 5.36
C HIS A 67 -0.47 -8.76 3.95
N ARG A 68 -1.08 -7.94 3.07
CA ARG A 68 -1.44 -8.35 1.70
C ARG A 68 -0.21 -8.62 0.83
N LEU A 69 0.86 -7.85 1.03
CA LEU A 69 2.12 -8.02 0.32
C LEU A 69 3.02 -9.13 0.90
N ARG A 70 2.61 -9.73 2.03
CA ARG A 70 3.38 -10.75 2.77
C ARG A 70 4.76 -10.25 3.19
N LEU A 71 4.82 -9.01 3.67
CA LEU A 71 6.03 -8.33 4.11
C LEU A 71 5.98 -8.04 5.61
N GLY A 72 7.16 -8.03 6.24
CA GLY A 72 7.32 -7.46 7.57
C GLY A 72 7.26 -5.92 7.53
N MET A 73 6.57 -5.32 8.52
CA MET A 73 6.56 -3.87 8.75
C MET A 73 7.91 -3.30 9.21
N ALA A 74 8.81 -4.17 9.66
CA ALA A 74 10.16 -3.87 10.13
C ALA A 74 11.10 -5.05 9.81
N GLY A 75 12.40 -4.86 10.00
CA GLY A 75 13.42 -5.91 9.80
C GLY A 75 14.01 -5.93 8.40
N ASP A 76 14.22 -7.15 7.88
CA ASP A 76 15.05 -7.45 6.70
C ASP A 76 14.70 -6.67 5.43
N ASP A 77 15.66 -6.58 4.54
CA ASP A 77 15.52 -5.92 3.23
C ASP A 77 14.37 -6.54 2.41
N ILE A 78 13.71 -5.69 1.62
CA ILE A 78 12.59 -6.09 0.78
C ILE A 78 13.13 -6.51 -0.58
N ASN A 79 12.83 -7.74 -1.00
CA ASN A 79 13.09 -8.15 -2.38
C ASN A 79 12.07 -7.50 -3.33
N LEU A 80 12.53 -6.59 -4.19
CA LEU A 80 11.70 -5.80 -5.10
C LEU A 80 11.56 -6.47 -6.48
N ASP A 81 10.99 -7.68 -6.48
CA ASP A 81 10.81 -8.52 -7.66
C ASP A 81 9.41 -8.40 -8.31
N ASP A 82 9.19 -9.15 -9.39
CA ASP A 82 7.91 -9.18 -10.10
C ASP A 82 6.78 -9.84 -9.30
N ASP A 83 7.10 -10.76 -8.39
CA ASP A 83 6.11 -11.41 -7.53
C ASP A 83 5.55 -10.42 -6.50
N LEU A 84 6.42 -9.58 -5.91
CA LEU A 84 5.99 -8.45 -5.09
C LEU A 84 5.17 -7.44 -5.91
N ARG A 85 5.57 -7.15 -7.15
CA ARG A 85 4.82 -6.28 -8.06
C ARG A 85 3.41 -6.79 -8.29
N SER A 86 3.24 -8.08 -8.55
CA SER A 86 1.94 -8.71 -8.74
C SER A 86 1.05 -8.58 -7.49
N ARG A 87 1.59 -8.80 -6.29
CA ARG A 87 0.84 -8.58 -5.04
C ARG A 87 0.44 -7.13 -4.82
N LEU A 88 1.35 -6.20 -5.09
CA LEU A 88 1.07 -4.77 -5.02
C LEU A 88 -0.10 -4.40 -5.95
N PHE A 89 -0.11 -4.94 -7.17
CA PHE A 89 -1.15 -4.61 -8.14
C PHE A 89 -2.49 -5.21 -7.77
N ALA A 90 -2.51 -6.46 -7.27
CA ALA A 90 -3.71 -7.06 -6.73
C ALA A 90 -4.29 -6.25 -5.56
N PHE A 91 -3.43 -5.72 -4.66
CA PHE A 91 -3.90 -4.84 -3.59
C PHE A 91 -4.51 -3.53 -4.12
N ALA A 92 -3.93 -2.93 -5.16
CA ALA A 92 -4.52 -1.75 -5.80
C ALA A 92 -5.88 -2.05 -6.44
N ASP A 93 -6.02 -3.21 -7.08
CA ASP A 93 -7.29 -3.67 -7.68
C ASP A 93 -8.34 -3.93 -6.58
N ASP A 94 -7.94 -4.52 -5.45
CA ASP A 94 -8.80 -4.70 -4.28
C ASP A 94 -9.28 -3.34 -3.72
N LEU A 95 -8.40 -2.33 -3.62
CA LEU A 95 -8.77 -0.99 -3.19
C LEU A 95 -9.79 -0.35 -4.15
N MET A 96 -9.51 -0.38 -5.45
CA MET A 96 -10.38 0.20 -6.47
C MET A 96 -11.77 -0.44 -6.44
N ASN A 97 -11.84 -1.77 -6.44
CA ASN A 97 -13.10 -2.52 -6.53
C ASN A 97 -13.98 -2.40 -5.27
N ASN A 98 -13.36 -2.22 -4.09
CA ASN A 98 -14.10 -2.20 -2.82
C ASN A 98 -14.41 -0.80 -2.28
N PHE A 99 -13.62 0.21 -2.64
CA PHE A 99 -13.73 1.55 -2.02
C PHE A 99 -14.00 2.69 -3.00
N PHE A 100 -13.62 2.56 -4.27
CA PHE A 100 -13.71 3.66 -5.24
C PHE A 100 -14.71 3.43 -6.37
N ILE A 101 -15.07 2.17 -6.63
CA ILE A 101 -16.14 1.83 -7.56
C ILE A 101 -17.44 1.67 -6.77
N PRO A 102 -18.52 2.40 -7.13
CA PRO A 102 -19.84 2.15 -6.56
C PRO A 102 -20.25 0.71 -6.84
N ARG A 103 -20.48 -0.08 -5.78
CA ARG A 103 -21.08 -1.41 -5.94
C ARG A 103 -22.53 -1.20 -6.36
N LYS A 104 -22.93 -1.87 -7.44
CA LYS A 104 -24.33 -1.93 -7.89
C LYS A 104 -25.20 -2.62 -6.85
#